data_AF-A0AA40KKY8-F1
#
_entry.id   AF-A0AA40KKY8-F1
#
_cell.length_a   1.000
_cell.length_b   1.000
_cell.length_c   1.000
_cell.angle_alpha   90.00
_cell.angle_beta   90.00
_cell.angle_gamma   90.00
#
_symmetry.space_group_name_H-M   'P 1'
#
loop_
_entity.id
_entity.type
_entity.pdbx_description
1 polymer ?
#
loop_
_entity_poly.entity_id
_entity_poly.type
_entity_poly.pdbx_seq_one_letter_code
_entity_poly.pdbx_strand_id
1 'polypeptide(L)'
;MVVEEKISESLKENQINDDTIPAEQTTYSLEILKIIKEAQQQHGLRHGDYQRYRGYCSRRLRRLRKVLKVPQGDKRHFKRRDITTIMVTDDKFLQVPLIMAERAWSYAMQLRQESNTEPRKKFHLISRLRKAATYSLQLQELIENANCDARTKLEAQAYVAWIHGSLHFELQLWKKAMENLKKAQVVYGKLASALPESEQILYNARVEELAPSLRYCAYNIGDTTAIDDLMQMRGQLSGELLASLDSLIAQTREKQTNTEEVTWRGQSCGVVPPRAAGLLIADSRLNQTLEKAATNQAKIDLLEAHLIDCKDAISTIRDLFKNELKNKDNDKLSPSQHLITYLQYIRLSRTLERNLALIKAAEESAKTKPQDIVRLYEAALHNLVEISQLQDDEKFLREQEAKTKGYRAFRCYYMAQSLANLHRWREAMALYQRSAKHAKDALEYGEVLPESLSKALEKLEISIEGAKYAAHAHSVLEDGQEEEPGINKYTRTKKPLYERLHEYREDSALLTKQPNVYKLPPPMQPIPCKPLFFDLAFNMVEFPDLSEKLGDQAKKGGQAGLTGFVKGLWGWGNK
;
A
#
# COMPACT_ATOMS: atom_id res chain seq x y z
N MET A 1 85.96 36.16 -15.95
CA MET A 1 85.98 34.68 -15.85
C MET A 1 85.24 34.32 -14.58
N VAL A 2 84.05 33.72 -14.71
CA VAL A 2 83.37 32.77 -13.77
C VAL A 2 83.38 33.19 -12.28
N VAL A 3 82.33 33.83 -11.74
CA VAL A 3 81.10 33.23 -11.16
C VAL A 3 81.38 32.04 -10.24
N GLU A 4 81.20 32.22 -8.93
CA GLU A 4 80.44 31.27 -8.11
C GLU A 4 79.97 31.93 -6.81
N GLU A 5 78.65 31.97 -6.64
CA GLU A 5 77.93 32.31 -5.42
C GLU A 5 77.94 31.12 -4.44
N LYS A 6 77.74 31.39 -3.13
CA LYS A 6 76.57 30.87 -2.39
C LYS A 6 76.51 31.34 -0.92
N ILE A 7 75.35 31.93 -0.61
CA ILE A 7 74.41 31.60 0.49
C ILE A 7 74.49 32.34 1.85
N SER A 8 73.33 32.97 2.15
CA SER A 8 72.67 33.31 3.44
C SER A 8 73.38 34.32 4.35
N GLU A 9 72.72 35.27 5.00
CA GLU A 9 71.41 35.17 5.65
C GLU A 9 70.91 36.56 6.12
N SER A 10 69.59 36.69 6.20
CA SER A 10 68.81 37.53 7.14
C SER A 10 68.51 39.02 6.85
N LEU A 11 67.20 39.24 6.63
CA LEU A 11 66.31 40.22 7.28
C LEU A 11 66.51 41.73 6.98
N LYS A 12 65.54 42.30 6.27
CA LYS A 12 64.57 43.24 6.87
C LYS A 12 63.37 43.54 5.95
N GLU A 13 62.24 43.60 6.63
CA GLU A 13 60.86 43.95 6.27
C GLU A 13 60.68 44.97 5.16
N ASN A 14 59.61 44.81 4.37
CA ASN A 14 58.64 45.88 4.18
C ASN A 14 57.28 45.40 3.64
N GLN A 15 56.27 45.73 4.45
CA GLN A 15 54.95 46.22 4.07
C GLN A 15 53.91 45.25 3.52
N ILE A 16 53.05 44.86 4.47
CA ILE A 16 51.70 44.34 4.35
C ILE A 16 50.84 45.32 3.54
N ASN A 17 50.32 44.87 2.40
CA ASN A 17 49.07 45.35 1.85
C ASN A 17 48.05 44.22 2.03
N ASP A 18 47.24 44.39 3.06
CA ASP A 18 46.08 43.58 3.40
C ASP A 18 44.91 44.06 2.54
N ASP A 19 44.57 43.29 1.52
CA ASP A 19 43.28 43.33 0.83
C ASP A 19 43.13 42.05 -0.01
N THR A 20 43.09 40.91 0.67
CA THR A 20 42.54 39.67 0.08
C THR A 20 41.44 39.15 0.99
N ILE A 21 40.21 39.50 0.63
CA ILE A 21 38.97 38.88 1.12
C ILE A 21 39.14 37.35 1.05
N PRO A 22 38.93 36.58 2.13
CA PRO A 22 39.01 35.13 2.08
C PRO A 22 37.89 34.62 1.16
N ALA A 23 38.24 33.90 0.09
CA ALA A 23 37.27 33.22 -0.74
C ALA A 23 36.50 32.20 0.11
N GLU A 24 35.21 32.46 0.36
CA GLU A 24 34.31 31.54 1.07
C GLU A 24 34.37 30.15 0.40
N GLN A 25 34.78 29.14 1.16
CA GLN A 25 34.79 27.75 0.68
C GLN A 25 33.35 27.28 0.55
N THR A 26 32.80 27.32 -0.67
CA THR A 26 31.44 26.86 -0.96
C THR A 26 31.32 25.36 -0.67
N THR A 27 30.47 25.00 0.28
CA THR A 27 30.13 23.59 0.57
C THR A 27 29.06 23.10 -0.39
N TYR A 28 29.33 21.98 -1.06
CA TYR A 28 28.41 21.36 -2.01
C TYR A 28 27.51 20.33 -1.31
N SER A 29 26.23 20.27 -1.71
CA SER A 29 25.25 19.31 -1.15
C SER A 29 24.46 18.61 -2.25
N LEU A 30 24.29 17.30 -2.13
CA LEU A 30 23.60 16.47 -3.10
C LEU A 30 22.76 15.38 -2.41
N GLU A 31 21.44 15.54 -2.47
CA GLU A 31 20.47 14.55 -2.00
C GLU A 31 20.31 13.42 -3.03
N ILE A 32 21.26 12.49 -3.07
CA ILE A 32 21.34 11.40 -4.05
C ILE A 32 20.06 10.57 -4.05
N LEU A 33 19.59 10.12 -2.88
CA LEU A 33 18.43 9.21 -2.81
C LEU A 33 17.15 9.87 -3.32
N LYS A 34 16.95 11.16 -3.02
CA LYS A 34 15.79 11.93 -3.47
C LYS A 34 15.83 12.15 -4.98
N ILE A 35 16.97 12.58 -5.51
CA ILE A 35 17.17 12.81 -6.94
C ILE A 35 16.87 11.54 -7.75
N ILE A 36 17.36 10.39 -7.31
CA ILE A 36 17.11 9.13 -8.04
C ILE A 36 15.65 8.70 -7.92
N LYS A 37 15.02 8.77 -6.74
CA LYS A 37 13.64 8.32 -6.55
C LYS A 37 12.64 9.18 -7.31
N GLU A 38 12.77 10.51 -7.25
CA GLU A 38 11.93 11.43 -8.03
C GLU A 38 12.10 11.20 -9.54
N ALA A 39 13.35 11.08 -10.02
CA ALA A 39 13.62 10.84 -11.42
C ALA A 39 13.09 9.48 -11.90
N GLN A 40 13.21 8.43 -11.08
CA GLN A 40 12.70 7.10 -11.37
C GLN A 40 11.16 7.11 -11.45
N GLN A 41 10.48 7.73 -10.48
CA GLN A 41 9.02 7.83 -10.44
C GLN A 41 8.46 8.62 -11.63
N GLN A 42 9.06 9.77 -11.96
CA GLN A 42 8.58 10.66 -13.02
C GLN A 42 8.84 10.10 -14.43
N HIS A 43 9.92 9.33 -14.62
CA HIS A 43 10.41 8.96 -15.95
C HIS A 43 10.29 7.46 -16.30
N GLY A 44 9.35 6.74 -15.68
CA GLY A 44 8.87 5.45 -16.16
C GLY A 44 8.82 4.34 -15.11
N LEU A 45 9.63 4.43 -14.04
CA LEU A 45 9.77 3.34 -13.08
C LEU A 45 8.52 3.11 -12.22
N ARG A 46 7.63 4.11 -12.13
CA ARG A 46 6.27 3.93 -11.56
C ARG A 46 5.47 2.82 -12.26
N HIS A 47 5.76 2.55 -13.53
CA HIS A 47 5.13 1.51 -14.34
C HIS A 47 6.10 0.40 -14.76
N GLY A 48 7.30 0.34 -14.14
CA GLY A 48 8.31 -0.68 -14.45
C GLY A 48 9.04 -0.50 -15.80
N ASP A 49 8.95 0.67 -16.44
CA ASP A 49 9.61 0.94 -17.73
C ASP A 49 11.05 1.44 -17.54
N TYR A 50 11.98 0.48 -17.47
CA TYR A 50 13.42 0.75 -17.36
C TYR A 50 14.01 1.34 -18.64
N GLN A 51 13.47 1.03 -19.82
CA GLN A 51 13.98 1.54 -21.09
C GLN A 51 13.77 3.06 -21.20
N ARG A 52 12.61 3.55 -20.79
CA ARG A 52 12.29 4.98 -20.75
C ARG A 52 13.17 5.73 -19.77
N TYR A 53 13.39 5.18 -18.58
CA TYR A 53 14.29 5.77 -17.58
C TYR A 53 15.74 5.86 -18.10
N ARG A 54 16.26 4.79 -18.72
CA ARG A 54 17.58 4.81 -19.40
C ARG A 54 17.67 5.90 -20.47
N GLY A 55 16.62 6.07 -21.26
CA GLY A 55 16.52 7.12 -22.28
C GLY A 55 16.50 8.54 -21.68
N TYR A 56 15.86 8.71 -20.52
CA TYR A 56 15.94 9.94 -19.74
C TYR A 56 17.36 10.21 -19.25
N CYS A 57 18.00 9.25 -18.59
CA CYS A 57 19.37 9.40 -18.07
C CYS A 57 20.36 9.75 -19.18
N SER A 58 20.21 9.15 -20.37
CA SER A 58 21.05 9.47 -21.54
C SER A 58 20.88 10.92 -22.01
N ARG A 59 19.65 11.42 -22.06
CA ARG A 59 19.36 12.81 -22.44
C ARG A 59 19.80 13.81 -21.36
N ARG A 60 19.57 13.50 -20.08
CA ARG A 60 20.01 14.31 -18.94
C ARG A 60 21.54 14.42 -18.91
N LEU A 61 22.25 13.30 -19.07
CA LEU A 61 23.72 13.27 -19.15
C LEU A 61 24.25 14.14 -20.30
N ARG A 62 23.62 14.07 -21.48
CA ARG A 62 24.00 14.90 -22.63
C ARG A 62 23.81 16.40 -22.34
N ARG A 63 22.69 16.79 -21.71
CA ARG A 63 22.42 18.18 -21.32
C ARG A 63 23.41 18.67 -20.27
N LEU A 64 23.64 17.89 -19.21
CA LEU A 64 24.61 18.22 -18.15
C LEU A 64 26.00 18.47 -18.74
N ARG A 65 26.50 17.55 -19.57
CA ARG A 65 27.80 17.72 -20.22
C ARG A 65 27.89 18.93 -21.15
N LYS A 66 26.79 19.29 -21.82
CA LYS A 66 26.73 20.50 -22.66
C LYS A 66 26.78 21.77 -21.81
N VAL A 67 26.01 21.81 -20.72
CA VAL A 67 25.95 22.96 -19.79
C VAL A 67 27.27 23.16 -19.07
N LEU A 68 27.87 22.08 -18.56
CA LEU A 68 29.16 22.09 -17.85
C LEU A 68 30.37 22.22 -18.78
N LYS A 69 30.15 22.30 -20.11
CA LYS A 69 31.21 22.40 -21.13
C LYS A 69 32.23 21.24 -21.07
N VAL A 70 31.76 20.04 -20.72
CA VAL A 70 32.55 18.78 -20.70
C VAL A 70 32.05 17.78 -21.76
N PRO A 71 32.15 18.08 -23.08
CA PRO A 71 31.80 17.13 -24.12
C PRO A 71 32.85 15.99 -24.20
N GLN A 72 32.42 14.76 -24.50
CA GLN A 72 33.31 13.60 -24.66
C GLN A 72 33.97 13.51 -26.05
N GLY A 73 34.17 14.65 -26.70
CA GLY A 73 34.73 14.75 -28.04
C GLY A 73 33.78 15.36 -29.06
N ASP A 74 34.28 15.47 -30.29
CA ASP A 74 33.59 16.05 -31.43
C ASP A 74 32.99 14.97 -32.33
N LYS A 75 32.29 15.37 -33.39
CA LYS A 75 31.66 14.43 -34.34
C LYS A 75 32.62 13.38 -34.92
N ARG A 76 33.93 13.65 -34.96
CA ARG A 76 34.96 12.80 -35.60
C ARG A 76 35.90 12.12 -34.61
N HIS A 77 36.07 12.65 -33.40
CA HIS A 77 37.07 12.15 -32.45
C HIS A 77 36.48 12.06 -31.05
N PHE A 78 36.58 10.88 -30.44
CA PHE A 78 36.24 10.67 -29.03
C PHE A 78 37.39 11.15 -28.14
N LYS A 79 37.09 11.99 -27.15
CA LYS A 79 38.03 12.40 -26.10
C LYS A 79 37.39 12.09 -24.75
N ARG A 80 37.95 11.12 -24.02
CA ARG A 80 37.48 10.80 -22.68
C ARG A 80 37.77 11.99 -21.76
N ARG A 81 36.72 12.65 -21.30
CA ARG A 81 36.75 13.68 -20.26
C ARG A 81 36.00 13.15 -19.06
N ASP A 82 36.76 12.59 -18.12
CA ASP A 82 36.24 12.23 -16.80
C ASP A 82 36.31 13.48 -15.91
N ILE A 83 35.41 13.56 -14.93
CA ILE A 83 35.35 14.70 -14.03
C ILE A 83 36.40 14.50 -12.97
N THR A 84 37.27 15.48 -12.79
CA THR A 84 38.26 15.53 -11.71
C THR A 84 37.81 16.54 -10.65
N THR A 85 38.34 16.42 -9.44
CA THR A 85 38.01 17.27 -8.28
C THR A 85 38.22 18.77 -8.57
N ILE A 86 39.25 19.10 -9.33
CA ILE A 86 39.61 20.47 -9.74
C ILE A 86 38.53 21.11 -10.63
N MET A 87 37.72 20.30 -11.33
CA MET A 87 36.66 20.80 -12.21
C MET A 87 35.35 21.09 -11.47
N VAL A 88 35.22 20.72 -10.19
CA VAL A 88 33.98 20.86 -9.43
C VAL A 88 33.81 22.31 -9.00
N THR A 89 33.05 23.06 -9.80
CA THR A 89 32.64 24.44 -9.52
C THR A 89 31.15 24.59 -9.18
N ASP A 90 30.35 23.53 -9.41
CA ASP A 90 28.90 23.49 -9.24
C ASP A 90 28.49 22.07 -8.83
N ASP A 91 27.47 21.91 -7.98
CA ASP A 91 26.86 20.63 -7.57
C ASP A 91 26.49 19.75 -8.77
N LYS A 92 26.18 20.39 -9.91
CA LYS A 92 25.85 19.69 -11.17
C LYS A 92 26.97 18.77 -11.67
N PHE A 93 28.24 19.02 -11.32
CA PHE A 93 29.34 18.12 -11.67
C PHE A 93 29.21 16.76 -10.98
N LEU A 94 28.73 16.73 -9.73
CA LEU A 94 28.51 15.49 -8.96
C LEU A 94 27.39 14.64 -9.58
N GLN A 95 26.40 15.28 -10.22
CA GLN A 95 25.30 14.56 -10.87
C GLN A 95 25.72 13.77 -12.12
N VAL A 96 26.85 14.11 -12.76
CA VAL A 96 27.29 13.41 -13.97
C VAL A 96 27.66 11.95 -13.72
N PRO A 97 28.56 11.60 -12.79
CA PRO A 97 28.85 10.20 -12.45
C PRO A 97 27.63 9.48 -11.87
N LEU A 98 26.78 10.17 -11.11
CA LEU A 98 25.50 9.61 -10.62
C LEU A 98 24.59 9.17 -11.78
N ILE A 99 24.34 10.05 -12.76
CA ILE A 99 23.49 9.71 -13.91
C ILE A 99 24.16 8.67 -14.82
N MET A 100 25.49 8.59 -14.85
CA MET A 100 26.22 7.52 -15.54
C MET A 100 26.01 6.16 -14.88
N ALA A 101 26.04 6.10 -13.54
CA ALA A 101 25.73 4.92 -12.75
C ALA A 101 24.26 4.50 -12.95
N GLU A 102 23.31 5.42 -12.77
CA GLU A 102 21.87 5.18 -12.95
C GLU A 102 21.53 4.67 -14.36
N ARG A 103 22.16 5.22 -15.41
CA ARG A 103 21.97 4.73 -16.78
C ARG A 103 22.43 3.29 -16.95
N ALA A 104 23.56 2.92 -16.34
CA ALA A 104 24.09 1.56 -16.41
C ALA A 104 23.23 0.59 -15.59
N TRP A 105 22.82 0.99 -14.39
CA TRP A 105 21.92 0.25 -13.52
C TRP A 105 20.54 0.01 -14.17
N SER A 106 19.94 1.06 -14.73
CA SER A 106 18.66 0.97 -15.44
C SER A 106 18.71 0.01 -16.63
N TYR A 107 19.83 -0.01 -17.36
CA TYR A 107 20.02 -0.99 -18.42
C TYR A 107 20.18 -2.41 -17.86
N ALA A 108 20.89 -2.59 -16.75
CA ALA A 108 20.97 -3.90 -16.11
C ALA A 108 19.59 -4.42 -15.69
N MET A 109 18.74 -3.56 -15.12
CA MET A 109 17.38 -3.94 -14.71
C MET A 109 16.46 -4.24 -15.90
N GLN A 110 16.58 -3.51 -17.01
CA GLN A 110 15.92 -3.87 -18.27
C GLN A 110 16.34 -5.28 -18.73
N LEU A 111 17.65 -5.56 -18.73
CA LEU A 111 18.18 -6.87 -19.13
C LEU A 111 17.77 -7.99 -18.18
N ARG A 112 17.47 -7.66 -16.91
CA ARG A 112 16.96 -8.60 -15.92
C ARG A 112 15.56 -9.08 -16.28
N GLN A 113 14.70 -8.18 -16.75
CA GLN A 113 13.39 -8.55 -17.25
C GLN A 113 13.50 -9.39 -18.54
N GLU A 114 14.38 -8.98 -19.47
CA GLU A 114 14.60 -9.69 -20.73
C GLU A 114 15.26 -11.07 -20.53
N SER A 115 16.03 -11.28 -19.45
CA SER A 115 16.70 -12.56 -19.20
C SER A 115 15.75 -13.69 -18.79
N ASN A 116 14.52 -13.36 -18.38
CA ASN A 116 13.50 -14.37 -18.09
C ASN A 116 13.12 -15.18 -19.35
N THR A 117 13.17 -14.55 -20.53
CA THR A 117 12.95 -15.23 -21.81
C THR A 117 14.25 -15.61 -22.51
N GLU A 118 15.31 -14.80 -22.33
CA GLU A 118 16.60 -14.97 -23.01
C GLU A 118 17.77 -15.05 -22.00
N PRO A 119 18.06 -16.24 -21.43
CA PRO A 119 19.03 -16.39 -20.33
C PRO A 119 20.43 -15.85 -20.64
N ARG A 120 20.84 -15.84 -21.91
CA ARG A 120 22.14 -15.30 -22.34
C ARG A 120 22.30 -13.80 -22.04
N LYS A 121 21.21 -13.05 -21.89
CA LYS A 121 21.23 -11.63 -21.51
C LYS A 121 21.80 -11.39 -20.11
N LYS A 122 21.83 -12.42 -19.25
CA LYS A 122 22.40 -12.36 -17.89
C LYS A 122 23.88 -11.95 -17.89
N PHE A 123 24.67 -12.39 -18.88
CA PHE A 123 26.06 -11.95 -19.02
C PHE A 123 26.16 -10.44 -19.27
N HIS A 124 25.27 -9.89 -20.10
CA HIS A 124 25.23 -8.46 -20.38
C HIS A 124 24.74 -7.66 -19.17
N LEU A 125 23.75 -8.17 -18.43
CA LEU A 125 23.29 -7.60 -17.16
C LEU A 125 24.45 -7.42 -16.18
N ILE A 126 25.23 -8.48 -15.94
CA ILE A 126 26.37 -8.44 -15.01
C ILE A 126 27.42 -7.42 -15.46
N SER A 127 27.72 -7.36 -16.76
CA SER A 127 28.63 -6.35 -17.32
C SER A 127 28.15 -4.92 -17.07
N ARG A 128 26.84 -4.67 -17.20
CA ARG A 128 26.24 -3.35 -16.91
C ARG A 128 26.26 -3.01 -15.42
N LEU A 129 25.99 -3.96 -14.53
CA LEU A 129 26.10 -3.73 -13.07
C LEU A 129 27.55 -3.47 -12.63
N ARG A 130 28.53 -4.19 -13.17
CA ARG A 130 29.96 -3.89 -12.92
C ARG A 130 30.29 -2.46 -13.31
N LYS A 131 29.79 -2.00 -14.46
CA LYS A 131 29.97 -0.62 -14.94
C LYS A 131 29.26 0.40 -14.03
N ALA A 132 28.07 0.10 -13.54
CA ALA A 132 27.37 0.94 -12.56
C ALA A 132 28.17 1.06 -11.25
N ALA A 133 28.72 -0.05 -10.76
CA ALA A 133 29.58 -0.11 -9.58
C ALA A 133 30.84 0.77 -9.75
N THR A 134 31.53 0.67 -10.89
CA THR A 134 32.68 1.54 -11.19
C THR A 134 32.31 3.03 -11.17
N TYR A 135 31.18 3.42 -11.76
CA TYR A 135 30.74 4.81 -11.74
C TYR A 135 30.28 5.29 -10.36
N SER A 136 29.71 4.40 -9.54
CA SER A 136 29.38 4.74 -8.16
C SER A 136 30.63 4.97 -7.30
N LEU A 137 31.71 4.20 -7.51
CA LEU A 137 32.99 4.44 -6.85
C LEU A 137 33.62 5.77 -7.27
N GLN A 138 33.57 6.09 -8.57
CA GLN A 138 34.03 7.40 -9.06
C GLN A 138 33.23 8.56 -8.45
N LEU A 139 31.92 8.39 -8.25
CA LEU A 139 31.10 9.38 -7.55
C LEU A 139 31.55 9.56 -6.10
N GLN A 140 31.79 8.46 -5.38
CA GLN A 140 32.25 8.51 -3.98
C GLN A 140 33.64 9.17 -3.87
N GLU A 141 34.59 8.79 -4.71
CA GLU A 141 35.93 9.37 -4.73
C GLU A 141 35.89 10.89 -5.01
N LEU A 142 34.99 11.34 -5.90
CA LEU A 142 34.79 12.76 -6.15
C LEU A 142 34.18 13.49 -4.95
N ILE A 143 33.22 12.88 -4.26
CA ILE A 143 32.55 13.48 -3.08
C ILE A 143 33.46 13.50 -1.84
N GLU A 144 34.34 12.51 -1.69
CA GLU A 144 35.31 12.46 -0.58
C GLU A 144 36.38 13.54 -0.72
N ASN A 145 36.83 13.80 -1.95
CA ASN A 145 37.88 14.78 -2.25
C ASN A 145 37.35 16.20 -2.54
N ALA A 146 36.04 16.38 -2.71
CA ALA A 146 35.41 17.69 -2.83
C ALA A 146 34.95 18.21 -1.46
N ASN A 147 34.77 19.54 -1.36
CA ASN A 147 34.19 20.19 -0.18
C ASN A 147 32.67 19.93 -0.09
N CYS A 148 32.28 18.68 0.11
CA CYS A 148 30.88 18.26 0.28
C CYS A 148 30.51 18.12 1.76
N ASP A 149 29.23 18.32 2.06
CA ASP A 149 28.66 18.09 3.39
C ASP A 149 28.77 16.61 3.85
N ALA A 150 28.65 16.40 5.17
CA ALA A 150 28.73 15.05 5.74
C ALA A 150 27.56 14.15 5.28
N ARG A 151 26.39 14.75 5.02
CA ARG A 151 25.20 14.06 4.51
C ARG A 151 25.46 13.44 3.13
N THR A 152 25.97 14.21 2.18
CA THR A 152 26.27 13.74 0.82
C THR A 152 27.33 12.64 0.83
N LYS A 153 28.33 12.75 1.72
CA LYS A 153 29.35 11.70 1.91
C LYS A 153 28.72 10.37 2.36
N LEU A 154 27.82 10.41 3.35
CA LEU A 154 27.11 9.22 3.83
C LEU A 154 26.15 8.66 2.77
N GLU A 155 25.41 9.52 2.05
CA GLU A 155 24.53 9.08 0.96
C GLU A 155 25.31 8.42 -0.18
N ALA A 156 26.48 8.96 -0.55
CA ALA A 156 27.33 8.36 -1.56
C ALA A 156 27.83 6.97 -1.13
N GLN A 157 28.27 6.83 0.12
CA GLN A 157 28.67 5.54 0.69
C GLN A 157 27.53 4.52 0.68
N ALA A 158 26.31 4.95 1.04
CA ALA A 158 25.13 4.09 1.02
C ALA A 158 24.73 3.68 -0.41
N TYR A 159 24.83 4.61 -1.38
CA TYR A 159 24.56 4.35 -2.78
C TYR A 159 25.55 3.33 -3.38
N VAL A 160 26.85 3.51 -3.13
CA VAL A 160 27.89 2.57 -3.55
C VAL A 160 27.65 1.18 -2.95
N ALA A 161 27.40 1.12 -1.65
CA ALA A 161 27.12 -0.12 -0.95
C ALA A 161 25.89 -0.84 -1.53
N TRP A 162 24.83 -0.10 -1.89
CA TRP A 162 23.65 -0.67 -2.56
C TRP A 162 23.95 -1.21 -3.97
N ILE A 163 24.66 -0.45 -4.81
CA ILE A 163 24.99 -0.90 -6.19
C ILE A 163 25.92 -2.11 -6.15
N HIS A 164 26.93 -2.11 -5.27
CA HIS A 164 27.82 -3.26 -5.06
C HIS A 164 27.07 -4.46 -4.47
N GLY A 165 26.17 -4.24 -3.51
CA GLY A 165 25.30 -5.28 -2.96
C GLY A 165 24.47 -5.94 -4.06
N SER A 166 23.86 -5.13 -4.92
CA SER A 166 23.06 -5.57 -6.08
C SER A 166 23.90 -6.38 -7.08
N LEU A 167 25.14 -5.97 -7.37
CA LEU A 167 26.06 -6.74 -8.21
C LEU A 167 26.42 -8.10 -7.61
N HIS A 168 26.80 -8.14 -6.32
CA HIS A 168 27.16 -9.39 -5.65
C HIS A 168 25.97 -10.34 -5.51
N PHE A 169 24.77 -9.80 -5.35
CA PHE A 169 23.52 -10.55 -5.32
C PHE A 169 23.30 -11.29 -6.65
N GLU A 170 23.46 -10.60 -7.79
CA GLU A 170 23.34 -11.21 -9.13
C GLU A 170 24.46 -12.20 -9.45
N LEU A 171 25.63 -12.04 -8.82
CA LEU A 171 26.75 -13.00 -8.87
C LEU A 171 26.59 -14.18 -7.91
N GLN A 172 25.51 -14.25 -7.13
CA GLN A 172 25.27 -15.28 -6.11
C GLN A 172 26.34 -15.36 -5.02
N LEU A 173 27.06 -14.26 -4.78
CA LEU A 173 28.06 -14.14 -3.72
C LEU A 173 27.38 -13.67 -2.42
N TRP A 174 26.56 -14.54 -1.83
CA TRP A 174 25.61 -14.19 -0.76
C TRP A 174 26.23 -13.48 0.44
N LYS A 175 27.40 -13.93 0.92
CA LYS A 175 28.10 -13.32 2.06
C LYS A 175 28.52 -11.87 1.77
N LYS A 176 29.13 -11.63 0.61
CA LYS A 176 29.57 -10.28 0.18
C LYS A 176 28.38 -9.39 -0.17
N ALA A 177 27.30 -9.97 -0.72
CA ALA A 177 26.07 -9.26 -0.99
C ALA A 177 25.42 -8.78 0.31
N MET A 178 25.31 -9.66 1.31
CA MET A 178 24.77 -9.35 2.62
C MET A 178 25.54 -8.25 3.33
N GLU A 179 26.88 -8.31 3.33
CA GLU A 179 27.73 -7.30 3.95
C GLU A 179 27.50 -5.91 3.36
N ASN A 180 27.50 -5.80 2.03
CA ASN A 180 27.28 -4.53 1.33
C ASN A 180 25.84 -4.01 1.48
N LEU A 181 24.83 -4.88 1.38
CA LEU A 181 23.43 -4.50 1.57
C LEU A 181 23.15 -4.08 3.01
N LYS A 182 23.76 -4.76 4.00
CA LYS A 182 23.63 -4.41 5.43
C LYS A 182 24.33 -3.08 5.72
N LYS A 183 25.49 -2.82 5.09
CA LYS A 183 26.14 -1.50 5.14
C LYS A 183 25.22 -0.40 4.62
N ALA A 184 24.57 -0.60 3.47
CA ALA A 184 23.60 0.35 2.94
C ALA A 184 22.41 0.56 3.89
N GLN A 185 21.85 -0.53 4.45
CA GLN A 185 20.75 -0.49 5.40
C GLN A 185 21.08 0.31 6.66
N VAL A 186 22.25 0.08 7.26
CA VAL A 186 22.69 0.79 8.47
C VAL A 186 22.90 2.27 8.21
N VAL A 187 23.52 2.63 7.07
CA VAL A 187 23.78 4.05 6.76
C VAL A 187 22.46 4.77 6.47
N TYR A 188 21.55 4.21 5.67
CA TYR A 188 20.24 4.83 5.42
C TYR A 188 19.38 4.89 6.69
N GLY A 189 19.42 3.88 7.56
CA GLY A 189 18.73 3.92 8.85
C GLY A 189 19.26 5.00 9.78
N LYS A 190 20.59 5.19 9.84
CA LYS A 190 21.20 6.30 10.59
C LYS A 190 20.82 7.67 10.02
N LEU A 191 20.82 7.81 8.69
CA LEU A 191 20.36 9.04 8.03
C LEU A 191 18.88 9.32 8.34
N ALA A 192 18.02 8.30 8.32
CA ALA A 192 16.61 8.44 8.70
C ALA A 192 16.46 8.94 10.14
N SER A 193 17.21 8.39 11.10
CA SER A 193 17.14 8.85 12.50
C SER A 193 17.65 10.27 12.74
N ALA A 194 18.54 10.78 11.88
CA ALA A 194 19.18 12.08 12.04
C ALA A 194 18.45 13.22 11.33
N LEU A 195 17.52 12.92 10.42
CA LEU A 195 16.81 13.90 9.58
C LEU A 195 15.40 14.20 10.13
N PRO A 196 14.80 15.35 9.74
CA PRO A 196 13.43 15.71 10.10
C PRO A 196 12.41 14.69 9.56
N GLU A 197 11.28 14.54 10.26
CA GLU A 197 10.23 13.54 9.99
C GLU A 197 9.77 13.50 8.52
N SER A 198 9.69 14.66 7.86
CA SER A 198 9.31 14.77 6.45
C SER A 198 10.25 14.03 5.49
N GLU A 199 11.54 13.93 5.82
CA GLU A 199 12.55 13.27 4.98
C GLU A 199 12.78 11.80 5.36
N GLN A 200 12.43 11.41 6.59
CA GLN A 200 12.62 10.04 7.08
C GLN A 200 11.87 9.01 6.24
N ILE A 201 10.69 9.37 5.73
CA ILE A 201 9.83 8.50 4.91
C ILE A 201 10.61 7.93 3.72
N LEU A 202 11.42 8.75 3.05
CA LEU A 202 12.19 8.35 1.87
C LEU A 202 13.26 7.31 2.21
N TYR A 203 13.99 7.51 3.32
CA TYR A 203 15.07 6.61 3.75
C TYR A 203 14.52 5.32 4.36
N ASN A 204 13.44 5.40 5.14
CA ASN A 204 12.76 4.22 5.69
C ASN A 204 12.20 3.34 4.59
N ALA A 205 11.54 3.92 3.57
CA ALA A 205 11.09 3.18 2.40
C ALA A 205 12.26 2.47 1.68
N ARG A 206 13.45 3.08 1.67
CA ARG A 206 14.64 2.45 1.10
C ARG A 206 15.18 1.30 1.96
N VAL A 207 15.16 1.43 3.29
CA VAL A 207 15.54 0.36 4.21
C VAL A 207 14.61 -0.84 4.08
N GLU A 208 13.31 -0.60 3.96
CA GLU A 208 12.29 -1.64 3.72
C GLU A 208 12.51 -2.34 2.37
N GLU A 209 12.83 -1.60 1.31
CA GLU A 209 13.13 -2.16 -0.02
C GLU A 209 14.34 -3.13 -0.01
N LEU A 210 15.31 -2.93 0.89
CA LEU A 210 16.49 -3.78 1.02
C LEU A 210 16.21 -5.06 1.84
N ALA A 211 15.18 -5.07 2.69
CA ALA A 211 14.91 -6.16 3.63
C ALA A 211 14.69 -7.53 2.95
N PRO A 212 13.92 -7.65 1.85
CA PRO A 212 13.73 -8.94 1.17
C PRO A 212 15.05 -9.52 0.63
N SER A 213 15.91 -8.67 0.07
CA SER A 213 17.22 -9.08 -0.48
C SER A 213 18.17 -9.57 0.63
N LEU A 214 18.14 -8.91 1.79
CA LEU A 214 18.92 -9.30 2.97
C LEU A 214 18.46 -10.64 3.56
N ARG A 215 17.15 -10.84 3.69
CA ARG A 215 16.57 -12.11 4.16
C ARG A 215 16.90 -13.27 3.21
N TYR A 216 16.81 -13.03 1.90
CA TYR A 216 17.20 -14.02 0.89
C TYR A 216 18.70 -14.38 0.98
N CYS A 217 19.57 -13.40 1.23
CA CYS A 217 20.98 -13.66 1.48
C CYS A 217 21.22 -14.46 2.77
N ALA A 218 20.53 -14.13 3.87
CA ALA A 218 20.63 -14.85 5.14
C ALA A 218 20.27 -16.33 4.99
N TYR A 219 19.16 -16.59 4.29
CA TYR A 219 18.71 -17.94 3.99
C TYR A 219 19.74 -18.76 3.22
N ASN A 220 20.29 -18.21 2.12
CA ASN A 220 21.30 -18.91 1.32
C ASN A 220 22.65 -19.11 2.04
N ILE A 221 22.88 -18.40 3.14
CA ILE A 221 24.06 -18.60 4.02
C ILE A 221 23.81 -19.75 5.02
N GLY A 222 22.55 -20.11 5.29
CA GLY A 222 22.17 -21.22 6.16
C GLY A 222 21.36 -20.82 7.39
N ASP A 223 20.84 -19.60 7.47
CA ASP A 223 19.97 -19.17 8.57
C ASP A 223 18.52 -19.62 8.33
N THR A 224 18.08 -20.65 9.05
CA THR A 224 16.75 -21.27 8.90
C THR A 224 15.62 -20.42 9.46
N THR A 225 15.92 -19.48 10.35
CA THR A 225 14.93 -18.54 10.92
C THR A 225 14.43 -17.53 9.89
N ALA A 226 15.21 -17.28 8.83
CA ALA A 226 14.84 -16.39 7.73
C ALA A 226 13.71 -16.95 6.85
N ILE A 227 13.34 -18.23 6.98
CA ILE A 227 12.29 -18.89 6.19
C ILE A 227 10.91 -18.37 6.58
N ASP A 228 10.58 -18.39 7.87
CA ASP A 228 9.26 -17.95 8.37
C ASP A 228 9.05 -16.46 8.06
N ASP A 229 10.12 -15.70 8.15
CA ASP A 229 10.21 -14.28 7.86
C ASP A 229 10.10 -13.94 6.36
N LEU A 230 10.61 -14.81 5.48
CA LEU A 230 10.40 -14.71 4.02
C LEU A 230 8.98 -15.10 3.61
N MET A 231 8.38 -16.09 4.29
CA MET A 231 7.01 -16.54 4.03
C MET A 231 5.97 -15.46 4.34
N GLN A 232 6.18 -14.68 5.42
CA GLN A 232 5.31 -13.54 5.75
C GLN A 232 5.36 -12.41 4.70
N MET A 233 6.48 -12.26 3.99
CA MET A 233 6.69 -11.22 2.97
C MET A 233 6.38 -11.69 1.54
N ARG A 234 5.79 -12.90 1.37
CA ARG A 234 5.48 -13.49 0.06
C ARG A 234 4.64 -12.57 -0.84
N GLY A 235 3.74 -11.78 -0.26
CA GLY A 235 2.91 -10.80 -0.97
C GLY A 235 3.64 -9.54 -1.48
N GLN A 236 4.88 -9.30 -1.01
CA GLN A 236 5.69 -8.12 -1.38
C GLN A 236 6.84 -8.45 -2.35
N LEU A 237 7.08 -9.74 -2.60
CA LEU A 237 8.13 -10.24 -3.48
C LEU A 237 7.64 -10.27 -4.94
N SER A 238 8.48 -9.85 -5.90
CA SER A 238 8.12 -9.84 -7.32
C SER A 238 9.10 -10.63 -8.19
N GLY A 239 8.58 -11.41 -9.16
CA GLY A 239 9.34 -11.97 -10.28
C GLY A 239 10.18 -13.22 -9.94
N GLU A 240 11.41 -13.27 -10.47
CA GLU A 240 12.35 -14.41 -10.37
C GLU A 240 12.67 -14.81 -8.93
N LEU A 241 12.63 -13.86 -8.00
CA LEU A 241 12.89 -14.08 -6.58
C LEU A 241 11.73 -14.84 -5.90
N LEU A 242 10.51 -14.69 -6.39
CA LEU A 242 9.35 -15.46 -5.92
C LEU A 242 9.38 -16.88 -6.52
N ALA A 243 9.73 -17.01 -7.80
CA ALA A 243 9.88 -18.33 -8.44
C ALA A 243 11.05 -19.14 -7.86
N SER A 244 12.18 -18.50 -7.55
CA SER A 244 13.30 -19.16 -6.89
C SER A 244 12.93 -19.56 -5.46
N LEU A 245 12.23 -18.69 -4.72
CA LEU A 245 11.73 -18.97 -3.38
C LEU A 245 10.74 -20.15 -3.38
N ASP A 246 9.78 -20.19 -4.30
CA ASP A 246 8.82 -21.29 -4.43
C ASP A 246 9.54 -22.62 -4.77
N SER A 247 10.55 -22.60 -5.65
CA SER A 247 11.36 -23.79 -5.97
C SER A 247 12.22 -24.27 -4.79
N LEU A 248 12.77 -23.33 -4.00
CA LEU A 248 13.59 -23.60 -2.83
C LEU A 248 12.75 -24.09 -1.65
N ILE A 249 11.53 -23.58 -1.47
CA ILE A 249 10.55 -24.08 -0.51
C ILE A 249 10.18 -25.53 -0.86
N ALA A 250 9.98 -25.85 -2.15
CA ALA A 250 9.71 -27.21 -2.59
C ALA A 250 10.88 -28.17 -2.24
N GLN A 251 12.12 -27.78 -2.54
CA GLN A 251 13.31 -28.60 -2.23
C GLN A 251 13.57 -28.76 -0.73
N THR A 252 13.20 -27.77 0.08
CA THR A 252 13.39 -27.83 1.55
C THR A 252 12.30 -28.69 2.19
N ARG A 253 11.08 -28.67 1.64
CA ARG A 253 9.99 -29.56 2.04
C ARG A 253 10.31 -31.02 1.72
N GLU A 254 10.96 -31.31 0.59
CA GLU A 254 11.43 -32.67 0.24
C GLU A 254 12.48 -33.24 1.20
N LYS A 255 13.31 -32.39 1.82
CA LYS A 255 14.33 -32.84 2.79
C LYS A 255 13.80 -33.00 4.21
N GLN A 256 12.62 -32.44 4.52
CA GLN A 256 11.99 -32.50 5.85
C GLN A 256 10.87 -33.53 5.95
N THR A 257 10.61 -34.34 4.92
CA THR A 257 9.63 -35.42 5.00
C THR A 257 10.17 -36.55 5.90
N ASN A 258 9.96 -36.40 7.21
CA ASN A 258 9.69 -37.57 8.03
C ASN A 258 8.40 -38.18 7.50
N THR A 259 8.47 -39.45 7.11
CA THR A 259 7.33 -40.28 6.71
C THR A 259 6.45 -40.56 7.91
N GLU A 260 5.67 -39.57 8.34
CA GLU A 260 4.58 -39.78 9.29
C GLU A 260 3.36 -40.29 8.51
N GLU A 261 2.78 -41.40 8.97
CA GLU A 261 1.51 -41.90 8.42
C GLU A 261 0.39 -40.93 8.80
N VAL A 262 -0.16 -40.23 7.81
CA VAL A 262 -1.27 -39.31 8.03
C VAL A 262 -2.56 -40.13 8.13
N THR A 263 -3.26 -39.99 9.25
CA THR A 263 -4.59 -40.55 9.44
C THR A 263 -5.62 -39.44 9.53
N TRP A 264 -6.78 -39.65 8.91
CA TRP A 264 -7.94 -38.78 9.07
C TRP A 264 -9.13 -39.64 9.49
N ARG A 265 -9.71 -39.31 10.64
CA ARG A 265 -10.86 -40.02 11.25
C ARG A 265 -10.63 -41.52 11.46
N GLY A 266 -9.43 -41.88 11.90
CA GLY A 266 -9.06 -43.26 12.20
C GLY A 266 -8.77 -44.13 10.96
N GLN A 267 -8.86 -43.57 9.75
CA GLN A 267 -8.47 -44.24 8.50
C GLN A 267 -7.16 -43.64 7.97
N SER A 268 -6.24 -44.51 7.53
CA SER A 268 -4.96 -44.09 6.94
C SER A 268 -5.18 -43.52 5.54
N CYS A 269 -4.53 -42.39 5.27
CA CYS A 269 -4.48 -41.77 3.94
C CYS A 269 -3.43 -42.43 3.02
N GLY A 270 -2.80 -43.53 3.45
CA GLY A 270 -1.78 -44.23 2.69
C GLY A 270 -0.50 -43.42 2.53
N VAL A 271 0.25 -43.68 1.44
CA VAL A 271 1.48 -42.96 1.13
C VAL A 271 1.15 -41.55 0.65
N VAL A 272 1.49 -40.57 1.47
CA VAL A 272 1.20 -39.15 1.22
C VAL A 272 2.25 -38.56 0.26
N PRO A 273 1.85 -38.06 -0.92
CA PRO A 273 2.80 -37.41 -1.84
C PRO A 273 3.46 -36.17 -1.21
N PRO A 274 4.69 -35.80 -1.60
CA PRO A 274 5.41 -34.65 -1.03
C PRO A 274 4.60 -33.34 -1.07
N ARG A 275 3.85 -33.11 -2.15
CA ARG A 275 2.97 -31.93 -2.29
C ARG A 275 1.84 -31.90 -1.26
N ALA A 276 1.25 -33.06 -0.97
CA ALA A 276 0.20 -33.23 0.03
C ALA A 276 0.76 -33.04 1.44
N ALA A 277 1.90 -33.66 1.74
CA ALA A 277 2.60 -33.51 3.02
C ALA A 277 2.94 -32.05 3.31
N GLY A 278 3.46 -31.32 2.32
CA GLY A 278 3.76 -29.90 2.45
C GLY A 278 2.54 -29.04 2.78
N LEU A 279 1.38 -29.34 2.21
CA LEU A 279 0.12 -28.66 2.54
C LEU A 279 -0.34 -28.98 3.96
N LEU A 280 -0.24 -30.24 4.39
CA LEU A 280 -0.65 -30.66 5.74
C LEU A 280 0.19 -29.99 6.83
N ILE A 281 1.51 -29.87 6.59
CA ILE A 281 2.41 -29.13 7.49
C ILE A 281 2.08 -27.64 7.50
N ALA A 282 1.75 -27.05 6.34
CA ALA A 282 1.33 -25.66 6.28
C ALA A 282 0.02 -25.44 7.06
N ASP A 283 -0.95 -26.35 6.93
CA ASP A 283 -2.24 -26.28 7.61
C ASP A 283 -2.11 -26.42 9.13
N SER A 284 -1.23 -27.31 9.62
CA SER A 284 -1.00 -27.49 11.06
C SER A 284 -0.40 -26.23 11.72
N ARG A 285 0.46 -25.51 10.99
CA ARG A 285 1.05 -24.24 11.44
C ARG A 285 0.12 -23.03 11.25
N LEU A 286 -0.88 -23.15 10.39
CA LEU A 286 -1.78 -22.05 10.05
C LEU A 286 -2.54 -21.55 11.28
N ASN A 287 -3.04 -22.45 12.13
CA ASN A 287 -3.76 -22.06 13.35
C ASN A 287 -2.94 -21.12 14.25
N GLN A 288 -1.67 -21.45 14.49
CA GLN A 288 -0.75 -20.60 15.27
C GLN A 288 -0.48 -19.26 14.60
N THR A 289 -0.45 -19.23 13.27
CA THR A 289 -0.23 -18.01 12.49
C THR A 289 -1.47 -17.10 12.53
N LEU A 290 -2.67 -17.69 12.47
CA LEU A 290 -3.94 -16.99 12.59
C LEU A 290 -4.13 -16.39 13.99
N GLU A 291 -3.68 -17.07 15.04
CA GLU A 291 -3.72 -16.53 16.41
C GLU A 291 -2.81 -15.30 16.58
N LYS A 292 -1.66 -15.28 15.91
CA LYS A 292 -0.70 -14.16 15.95
C LYS A 292 -1.11 -12.95 15.11
N ALA A 293 -2.09 -13.10 14.22
CA ALA A 293 -2.51 -12.03 13.33
C ALA A 293 -3.29 -10.94 14.09
N ALA A 294 -2.81 -9.70 14.01
CA ALA A 294 -3.33 -8.56 14.75
C ALA A 294 -4.71 -8.07 14.27
N THR A 295 -5.02 -8.20 12.98
CA THR A 295 -6.27 -7.70 12.38
C THR A 295 -7.09 -8.81 11.73
N ASN A 296 -8.42 -8.63 11.68
CA ASN A 296 -9.30 -9.56 10.96
C ASN A 296 -8.98 -9.60 9.46
N GLN A 297 -8.56 -8.47 8.86
CA GLN A 297 -8.11 -8.43 7.47
C GLN A 297 -6.87 -9.29 7.25
N ALA A 298 -5.86 -9.23 8.12
CA ALA A 298 -4.68 -10.08 8.00
C ALA A 298 -5.03 -11.58 8.11
N LYS A 299 -6.01 -11.95 8.95
CA LYS A 299 -6.52 -13.33 9.02
C LYS A 299 -7.17 -13.77 7.72
N ILE A 300 -7.96 -12.89 7.09
CA ILE A 300 -8.59 -13.15 5.79
C ILE A 300 -7.51 -13.37 4.72
N ASP A 301 -6.51 -12.50 4.65
CA ASP A 301 -5.44 -12.58 3.64
C ASP A 301 -4.62 -13.87 3.78
N LEU A 302 -4.31 -14.29 5.02
CA LEU A 302 -3.62 -15.56 5.30
C LEU A 302 -4.47 -16.78 4.89
N LEU A 303 -5.77 -16.76 5.20
CA LEU A 303 -6.70 -17.82 4.80
C LEU A 303 -6.86 -17.90 3.29
N GLU A 304 -6.94 -16.77 2.58
CA GLU A 304 -7.05 -16.73 1.12
C GLU A 304 -5.78 -17.25 0.44
N ALA A 305 -4.60 -16.90 0.94
CA ALA A 305 -3.33 -17.44 0.46
C ALA A 305 -3.26 -18.97 0.65
N HIS A 306 -3.68 -19.48 1.80
CA HIS A 306 -3.70 -20.92 2.07
C HIS A 306 -4.75 -21.65 1.22
N LEU A 307 -5.92 -21.05 0.98
CA LEU A 307 -6.96 -21.64 0.12
C LEU A 307 -6.52 -21.77 -1.35
N ILE A 308 -5.69 -20.84 -1.83
CA ILE A 308 -5.05 -20.96 -3.15
C ILE A 308 -4.11 -22.17 -3.14
N ASP A 309 -3.25 -22.31 -2.13
CA ASP A 309 -2.34 -23.46 -1.98
C ASP A 309 -3.11 -24.80 -1.90
N CYS A 310 -4.25 -24.83 -1.18
CA CYS A 310 -5.14 -25.99 -1.14
C CYS A 310 -5.67 -26.36 -2.53
N LYS A 311 -6.14 -25.39 -3.33
CA LYS A 311 -6.67 -25.64 -4.68
C LYS A 311 -5.60 -26.23 -5.58
N ASP A 312 -4.41 -25.65 -5.56
CA ASP A 312 -3.28 -26.10 -6.38
C ASP A 312 -2.84 -27.50 -5.99
N ALA A 313 -2.65 -27.76 -4.69
CA ALA A 313 -2.28 -29.07 -4.18
C ALA A 313 -3.32 -30.15 -4.51
N ILE A 314 -4.61 -29.88 -4.31
CA ILE A 314 -5.68 -30.83 -4.66
C ILE A 314 -5.67 -31.14 -6.16
N SER A 315 -5.45 -30.14 -7.02
CA SER A 315 -5.34 -30.35 -8.47
C SER A 315 -4.17 -31.27 -8.80
N THR A 316 -2.98 -30.96 -8.27
CA THR A 316 -1.78 -31.78 -8.49
C THR A 316 -1.99 -33.23 -8.05
N ILE A 317 -2.60 -33.44 -6.88
CA ILE A 317 -2.80 -34.78 -6.31
C ILE A 317 -3.87 -35.56 -7.08
N ARG A 318 -4.94 -34.90 -7.54
CA ARG A 318 -5.91 -35.54 -8.45
C ARG A 318 -5.28 -35.97 -9.77
N ASP A 319 -4.38 -35.17 -10.32
CA ASP A 319 -3.67 -35.51 -11.55
C ASP A 319 -2.71 -36.69 -11.33
N LEU A 320 -2.01 -36.74 -10.19
CA LEU A 320 -1.14 -37.87 -9.82
C LEU A 320 -1.94 -39.18 -9.69
N PHE A 321 -3.09 -39.15 -9.02
CA PHE A 321 -3.92 -40.35 -8.79
C PHE A 321 -4.98 -40.60 -9.88
N LYS A 322 -4.91 -39.90 -11.02
CA LYS A 322 -5.94 -39.94 -12.07
C LYS A 322 -6.24 -41.35 -12.59
N ASN A 323 -5.24 -42.23 -12.63
CA ASN A 323 -5.40 -43.61 -13.08
C ASN A 323 -6.02 -44.50 -11.99
N GLU A 324 -5.64 -44.31 -10.72
CA GLU A 324 -6.21 -45.04 -9.58
C GLU A 324 -7.67 -44.64 -9.30
N LEU A 325 -8.02 -43.38 -9.53
CA LEU A 325 -9.38 -42.86 -9.38
C LEU A 325 -10.38 -43.42 -10.41
N LYS A 326 -9.90 -44.00 -11.52
CA LYS A 326 -10.75 -44.57 -12.58
C LYS A 326 -11.16 -46.02 -12.32
N ASN A 327 -10.40 -46.76 -11.52
CA ASN A 327 -10.71 -48.15 -11.18
C ASN A 327 -11.74 -48.18 -10.04
N LYS A 328 -13.02 -48.31 -10.39
CA LYS A 328 -14.18 -48.28 -9.47
C LYS A 328 -14.56 -49.65 -8.88
N ASP A 329 -13.65 -50.62 -8.87
CA ASP A 329 -14.01 -52.01 -8.57
C ASP A 329 -14.10 -52.35 -7.06
N ASN A 330 -14.07 -51.36 -6.14
CA ASN A 330 -14.22 -51.62 -4.70
C ASN A 330 -15.16 -50.61 -4.02
N ASP A 331 -16.11 -51.13 -3.25
CA ASP A 331 -17.08 -50.38 -2.40
C ASP A 331 -16.41 -49.63 -1.22
N LYS A 332 -15.09 -49.75 -1.02
CA LYS A 332 -14.34 -49.03 0.02
C LYS A 332 -13.50 -47.92 -0.60
N LEU A 333 -13.57 -46.71 -0.03
CA LEU A 333 -12.73 -45.57 -0.43
C LEU A 333 -11.26 -46.00 -0.46
N SER A 334 -10.60 -45.85 -1.61
CA SER A 334 -9.17 -46.12 -1.70
C SER A 334 -8.38 -45.14 -0.82
N PRO A 335 -7.19 -45.51 -0.28
CA PRO A 335 -6.39 -44.58 0.52
C PRO A 335 -6.11 -43.25 -0.20
N SER A 336 -5.92 -43.29 -1.52
CA SER A 336 -5.74 -42.12 -2.39
C SER A 336 -7.02 -41.25 -2.47
N GLN A 337 -8.21 -41.86 -2.56
CA GLN A 337 -9.49 -41.15 -2.49
C GLN A 337 -9.73 -40.54 -1.11
N HIS A 338 -9.35 -41.26 -0.05
CA HIS A 338 -9.45 -40.78 1.34
C HIS A 338 -8.56 -39.56 1.56
N LEU A 339 -7.34 -39.57 1.02
CA LEU A 339 -6.44 -38.42 1.05
C LEU A 339 -7.06 -37.20 0.32
N ILE A 340 -7.62 -37.38 -0.87
CA ILE A 340 -8.26 -36.28 -1.62
C ILE A 340 -9.46 -35.73 -0.84
N THR A 341 -10.26 -36.60 -0.23
CA THR A 341 -11.41 -36.22 0.59
C THR A 341 -10.98 -35.45 1.83
N TYR A 342 -9.88 -35.86 2.47
CA TYR A 342 -9.29 -35.14 3.59
C TYR A 342 -8.79 -33.74 3.18
N LEU A 343 -8.09 -33.62 2.06
CA LEU A 343 -7.65 -32.31 1.55
C LEU A 343 -8.83 -31.42 1.15
N GLN A 344 -9.90 -32.00 0.59
CA GLN A 344 -11.16 -31.28 0.36
C GLN A 344 -11.78 -30.80 1.66
N TYR A 345 -11.80 -31.63 2.70
CA TYR A 345 -12.25 -31.24 4.04
C TYR A 345 -11.46 -30.05 4.57
N ILE A 346 -10.13 -30.07 4.49
CA ILE A 346 -9.27 -28.93 4.88
C ILE A 346 -9.68 -27.67 4.11
N ARG A 347 -9.74 -27.74 2.77
CA ARG A 347 -10.13 -26.59 1.94
C ARG A 347 -11.49 -26.01 2.35
N LEU A 348 -12.50 -26.87 2.56
CA LEU A 348 -13.84 -26.42 2.93
C LEU A 348 -13.88 -25.87 4.36
N SER A 349 -13.20 -26.51 5.32
CA SER A 349 -13.08 -26.03 6.70
C SER A 349 -12.42 -24.64 6.75
N ARG A 350 -11.32 -24.44 6.01
CA ARG A 350 -10.66 -23.12 5.92
C ARG A 350 -11.50 -22.09 5.17
N THR A 351 -12.32 -22.52 4.20
CA THR A 351 -13.29 -21.64 3.54
C THR A 351 -14.37 -21.17 4.52
N LEU A 352 -14.79 -22.05 5.45
CA LEU A 352 -15.76 -21.72 6.48
C LEU A 352 -15.16 -20.70 7.45
N GLU A 353 -13.93 -20.94 7.93
CA GLU A 353 -13.20 -20.01 8.79
C GLU A 353 -13.01 -18.63 8.14
N ARG A 354 -12.68 -18.58 6.84
CA ARG A 354 -12.58 -17.33 6.07
C ARG A 354 -13.93 -16.59 6.04
N ASN A 355 -15.02 -17.29 5.75
CA ASN A 355 -16.34 -16.66 5.74
C ASN A 355 -16.74 -16.13 7.12
N LEU A 356 -16.38 -16.84 8.20
CA LEU A 356 -16.60 -16.37 9.57
C LEU A 356 -15.72 -15.17 9.93
N ALA A 357 -14.47 -15.11 9.44
CA ALA A 357 -13.60 -13.94 9.60
C ALA A 357 -14.15 -12.71 8.86
N LEU A 358 -14.71 -12.90 7.65
CA LEU A 358 -15.40 -11.84 6.92
C LEU A 358 -16.64 -11.34 7.65
N ILE A 359 -17.40 -12.23 8.30
CA ILE A 359 -18.55 -11.84 9.12
C ILE A 359 -18.10 -10.96 10.29
N LYS A 360 -17.04 -11.35 11.01
CA LYS A 360 -16.51 -10.53 12.11
C LYS A 360 -16.04 -9.15 11.65
N ALA A 361 -15.33 -9.09 10.52
CA ALA A 361 -14.92 -7.81 9.92
C ALA A 361 -16.12 -6.96 9.47
N ALA A 362 -17.18 -7.61 8.97
CA ALA A 362 -18.42 -6.95 8.57
C ALA A 362 -19.18 -6.38 9.78
N GLU A 363 -19.24 -7.11 10.90
CA GLU A 363 -19.87 -6.70 12.16
C GLU A 363 -19.15 -5.49 12.81
N GLU A 364 -17.82 -5.41 12.69
CA GLU A 364 -17.02 -4.28 13.19
C GLU A 364 -17.19 -3.00 12.36
N SER A 365 -17.65 -3.13 11.11
CA SER A 365 -17.82 -2.00 10.19
C SER A 365 -19.24 -1.41 10.27
N ALA A 366 -19.34 -0.17 10.73
CA ALA A 366 -20.60 0.58 10.79
C ALA A 366 -21.28 0.81 9.42
N LYS A 367 -20.57 0.58 8.32
CA LYS A 367 -21.10 0.75 6.95
C LYS A 367 -21.79 -0.50 6.40
N THR A 368 -21.66 -1.64 7.07
CA THR A 368 -22.12 -2.92 6.53
C THR A 368 -23.63 -3.08 6.72
N LYS A 369 -24.34 -3.45 5.65
CA LYS A 369 -25.78 -3.70 5.73
C LYS A 369 -26.04 -5.12 6.27
N PRO A 370 -27.11 -5.34 7.05
CA PRO A 370 -27.48 -6.69 7.51
C PRO A 370 -27.63 -7.71 6.38
N GLN A 371 -28.07 -7.26 5.19
CA GLN A 371 -28.20 -8.08 3.99
C GLN A 371 -26.86 -8.68 3.51
N ASP A 372 -25.75 -7.95 3.68
CA ASP A 372 -24.43 -8.45 3.30
C ASP A 372 -23.94 -9.54 4.27
N ILE A 373 -24.27 -9.40 5.56
CA ILE A 373 -23.99 -10.43 6.58
C ILE A 373 -24.83 -11.69 6.32
N VAL A 374 -26.10 -11.54 5.91
CA VAL A 374 -26.96 -12.68 5.51
C VAL A 374 -26.31 -13.49 4.39
N ARG A 375 -25.78 -12.83 3.35
CA ARG A 375 -25.09 -13.50 2.23
C ARG A 375 -23.86 -14.29 2.69
N LEU A 376 -23.10 -13.76 3.64
CA LEU A 376 -21.94 -14.45 4.19
C LEU A 376 -22.35 -15.71 4.97
N TYR A 377 -23.41 -15.65 5.77
CA TYR A 377 -23.95 -16.83 6.44
C TYR A 377 -24.58 -17.84 5.46
N GLU A 378 -25.19 -17.40 4.37
CA GLU A 378 -25.65 -18.30 3.29
C GLU A 378 -24.48 -19.05 2.65
N ALA A 379 -23.38 -18.34 2.36
CA ALA A 379 -22.16 -18.97 1.87
C ALA A 379 -21.56 -19.95 2.89
N ALA A 380 -21.58 -19.62 4.18
CA ALA A 380 -21.15 -20.53 5.25
C ALA A 380 -22.03 -21.78 5.35
N LEU A 381 -23.35 -21.64 5.21
CA LEU A 381 -24.30 -22.76 5.23
C LEU A 381 -24.15 -23.65 3.99
N HIS A 382 -23.97 -23.07 2.80
CA HIS A 382 -23.68 -23.85 1.58
C HIS A 382 -22.39 -24.67 1.76
N ASN A 383 -21.36 -24.06 2.34
CA ASN A 383 -20.10 -24.74 2.60
C ASN A 383 -20.26 -25.91 3.59
N LEU A 384 -21.08 -25.76 4.64
CA LEU A 384 -21.39 -26.86 5.55
C LEU A 384 -22.11 -28.03 4.87
N VAL A 385 -22.99 -27.74 3.90
CA VAL A 385 -23.63 -28.79 3.09
C VAL A 385 -22.57 -29.57 2.30
N GLU A 386 -21.63 -28.87 1.64
CA GLU A 386 -20.51 -29.54 0.96
C GLU A 386 -19.65 -30.36 1.92
N ILE A 387 -19.37 -29.87 3.13
CA ILE A 387 -18.60 -30.61 4.15
C ILE A 387 -19.34 -31.88 4.55
N SER A 388 -20.65 -31.81 4.78
CA SER A 388 -21.47 -32.97 5.19
C SER A 388 -21.51 -34.09 4.15
N GLN A 389 -21.27 -33.79 2.87
CA GLN A 389 -21.25 -34.77 1.78
C GLN A 389 -19.92 -35.54 1.66
N LEU A 390 -18.90 -35.17 2.44
CA LEU A 390 -17.57 -35.81 2.33
C LEU A 390 -17.48 -37.17 3.03
N GLN A 391 -18.33 -37.43 4.03
CA GLN A 391 -18.25 -38.63 4.89
C GLN A 391 -19.62 -38.99 5.46
N ASP A 392 -19.91 -40.29 5.58
CA ASP A 392 -21.19 -40.82 6.07
C ASP A 392 -21.16 -41.25 7.56
N ASP A 393 -20.14 -40.84 8.32
CA ASP A 393 -20.07 -41.14 9.76
C ASP A 393 -21.11 -40.32 10.55
N GLU A 394 -21.94 -41.01 11.33
CA GLU A 394 -22.99 -40.42 12.16
C GLU A 394 -22.47 -39.31 13.08
N LYS A 395 -21.29 -39.46 13.70
CA LYS A 395 -20.70 -38.44 14.58
C LYS A 395 -20.39 -37.16 13.82
N PHE A 396 -19.92 -37.28 12.57
CA PHE A 396 -19.59 -36.14 11.72
C PHE A 396 -20.80 -35.39 11.25
N LEU A 397 -21.80 -36.14 10.78
CA LEU A 397 -23.04 -35.56 10.32
C LEU A 397 -23.71 -34.80 11.47
N ARG A 398 -23.67 -35.36 12.68
CA ARG A 398 -24.15 -34.68 13.90
C ARG A 398 -23.39 -33.39 14.21
N GLU A 399 -22.06 -33.37 14.08
CA GLU A 399 -21.25 -32.15 14.23
C GLU A 399 -21.60 -31.08 13.18
N GLN A 400 -21.74 -31.46 11.91
CA GLN A 400 -22.09 -30.50 10.85
C GLN A 400 -23.55 -30.02 10.98
N GLU A 401 -24.46 -30.87 11.44
CA GLU A 401 -25.85 -30.50 11.69
C GLU A 401 -25.94 -29.48 12.84
N ALA A 402 -25.19 -29.68 13.94
CA ALA A 402 -25.10 -28.74 15.05
C ALA A 402 -24.64 -27.35 14.58
N LYS A 403 -23.56 -27.28 13.79
CA LYS A 403 -23.07 -26.03 13.18
C LYS A 403 -24.09 -25.41 12.22
N THR A 404 -24.78 -26.25 11.44
CA THR A 404 -25.82 -25.80 10.50
C THR A 404 -26.98 -25.13 11.22
N LYS A 405 -27.47 -25.71 12.33
CA LYS A 405 -28.52 -25.11 13.16
C LYS A 405 -28.04 -23.80 13.78
N GLY A 406 -26.82 -23.75 14.31
CA GLY A 406 -26.21 -22.54 14.86
C GLY A 406 -26.14 -21.39 13.85
N TYR A 407 -25.56 -21.62 12.66
CA TYR A 407 -25.46 -20.56 11.65
C TYR A 407 -26.80 -20.21 10.99
N ARG A 408 -27.79 -21.12 10.97
CA ARG A 408 -29.17 -20.78 10.59
C ARG A 408 -29.80 -19.79 11.57
N ALA A 409 -29.49 -19.88 12.86
CA ALA A 409 -29.95 -18.91 13.86
C ALA A 409 -29.44 -17.50 13.52
N PHE A 410 -28.13 -17.35 13.30
CA PHE A 410 -27.53 -16.07 12.90
C PHE A 410 -28.07 -15.53 11.57
N ARG A 411 -28.21 -16.39 10.53
CA ARG A 411 -28.82 -15.99 9.26
C ARG A 411 -30.23 -15.42 9.46
N CYS A 412 -31.06 -16.11 10.24
CA CYS A 412 -32.43 -15.65 10.51
C CYS A 412 -32.46 -14.33 11.30
N TYR A 413 -31.53 -14.14 12.24
CA TYR A 413 -31.41 -12.90 13.01
C TYR A 413 -31.06 -11.70 12.13
N TYR A 414 -30.03 -11.80 11.29
CA TYR A 414 -29.65 -10.71 10.39
C TYR A 414 -30.68 -10.46 9.29
N MET A 415 -31.40 -11.51 8.85
CA MET A 415 -32.54 -11.37 7.95
C MET A 415 -33.69 -10.62 8.63
N ALA A 416 -33.97 -10.90 9.91
CA ALA A 416 -34.95 -10.17 10.71
C ALA A 416 -34.57 -8.69 10.87
N GLN A 417 -33.30 -8.37 11.17
CA GLN A 417 -32.81 -6.99 11.21
C GLN A 417 -33.01 -6.27 9.87
N SER A 418 -32.76 -6.97 8.75
CA SER A 418 -32.97 -6.37 7.43
C SER A 418 -34.44 -6.01 7.16
N LEU A 419 -35.39 -6.81 7.65
CA LEU A 419 -36.83 -6.54 7.53
C LEU A 419 -37.31 -5.47 8.52
N ALA A 420 -36.75 -5.44 9.73
CA ALA A 420 -37.00 -4.39 10.72
C ALA A 420 -36.58 -3.02 10.16
N ASN A 421 -35.42 -2.93 9.50
CA ASN A 421 -34.98 -1.70 8.82
C ASN A 421 -35.88 -1.29 7.64
N LEU A 422 -36.76 -2.17 7.16
CA LEU A 422 -37.76 -1.90 6.14
C LEU A 422 -39.17 -1.72 6.73
N HIS A 423 -39.29 -1.56 8.06
CA HIS A 423 -40.57 -1.41 8.78
C HIS A 423 -41.54 -2.59 8.59
N ARG A 424 -41.05 -3.76 8.18
CA ARG A 424 -41.86 -4.99 8.04
C ARG A 424 -41.87 -5.78 9.35
N TRP A 425 -42.42 -5.16 10.40
CA TRP A 425 -42.31 -5.64 11.79
C TRP A 425 -42.87 -7.05 12.02
N ARG A 426 -44.03 -7.37 11.42
CA ARG A 426 -44.67 -8.70 11.56
C ARG A 426 -43.75 -9.81 11.07
N GLU A 427 -43.11 -9.60 9.93
CA GLU A 427 -42.19 -10.57 9.34
C GLU A 427 -40.86 -10.62 10.09
N ALA A 428 -40.34 -9.46 10.52
CA ALA A 428 -39.16 -9.39 11.37
C ALA A 428 -39.36 -10.18 12.67
N MET A 429 -40.51 -10.02 13.33
CA MET A 429 -40.88 -10.76 14.55
C MET A 429 -40.91 -12.28 14.31
N ALA A 430 -41.54 -12.73 13.23
CA ALA A 430 -41.58 -14.15 12.87
C ALA A 430 -40.16 -14.73 12.66
N LEU A 431 -39.26 -13.97 12.03
CA LEU A 431 -37.87 -14.39 11.84
C LEU A 431 -37.05 -14.37 13.12
N TYR A 432 -37.28 -13.40 14.03
CA TYR A 432 -36.65 -13.42 15.35
C TYR A 432 -37.09 -14.63 16.17
N GLN A 433 -38.38 -15.02 16.10
CA GLN A 433 -38.86 -16.24 16.74
C GLN A 433 -38.21 -17.49 16.15
N ARG A 434 -38.09 -17.56 14.81
CA ARG A 434 -37.39 -18.66 14.14
C ARG A 434 -35.90 -18.72 14.47
N SER A 435 -35.25 -17.58 14.57
CA SER A 435 -33.85 -17.47 14.99
C SER A 435 -33.66 -18.01 16.41
N ALA A 436 -34.53 -17.63 17.36
CA ALA A 436 -34.50 -18.17 18.72
C ALA A 436 -34.71 -19.69 18.76
N LYS A 437 -35.63 -20.23 17.95
CA LYS A 437 -35.81 -21.68 17.85
C LYS A 437 -34.54 -22.38 17.36
N HIS A 438 -33.92 -21.87 16.29
CA HIS A 438 -32.67 -22.44 15.79
C HIS A 438 -31.51 -22.34 16.78
N ALA A 439 -31.44 -21.27 17.58
CA ALA A 439 -30.44 -21.13 18.63
C ALA A 439 -30.63 -22.22 19.72
N LYS A 440 -31.86 -22.40 20.22
CA LYS A 440 -32.21 -23.46 21.18
C LYS A 440 -31.92 -24.86 20.62
N ASP A 441 -32.42 -25.15 19.42
CA ASP A 441 -32.19 -26.44 18.74
C ASP A 441 -30.69 -26.74 18.55
N ALA A 442 -29.84 -25.71 18.41
CA ALA A 442 -28.39 -25.88 18.30
C ALA A 442 -27.72 -26.10 19.66
N LEU A 443 -28.16 -25.40 20.71
CA LEU A 443 -27.64 -25.56 22.07
C LEU A 443 -27.97 -26.94 22.68
N GLU A 444 -29.07 -27.58 22.24
CA GLU A 444 -29.41 -28.96 22.61
C GLU A 444 -28.35 -30.00 22.21
N TYR A 445 -27.44 -29.68 21.29
CA TYR A 445 -26.35 -30.58 20.89
C TYR A 445 -25.22 -30.67 21.93
N GLY A 446 -25.20 -29.80 22.96
CA GLY A 446 -24.25 -29.85 24.06
C GLY A 446 -22.79 -29.84 23.58
N GLU A 447 -22.00 -30.82 24.04
CA GLU A 447 -20.56 -30.95 23.76
C GLU A 447 -20.22 -31.11 22.27
N VAL A 448 -21.18 -31.51 21.43
CA VAL A 448 -20.96 -31.64 19.97
C VAL A 448 -20.84 -30.25 19.31
N LEU A 449 -21.45 -29.22 19.91
CA LEU A 449 -21.37 -27.86 19.43
C LEU A 449 -20.04 -27.23 19.85
N PRO A 450 -19.28 -26.59 18.93
CA PRO A 450 -18.05 -25.90 19.29
C PRO A 450 -18.28 -24.86 20.39
N GLU A 451 -17.44 -24.84 21.42
CA GLU A 451 -17.59 -23.94 22.59
C GLU A 451 -17.68 -22.47 22.19
N SER A 452 -16.89 -22.04 21.20
CA SER A 452 -16.91 -20.69 20.66
C SER A 452 -18.25 -20.33 20.00
N LEU A 453 -18.89 -21.29 19.34
CA LEU A 453 -20.21 -21.11 18.73
C LEU A 453 -21.32 -21.15 19.78
N SER A 454 -21.20 -22.02 20.81
CA SER A 454 -22.13 -22.05 21.94
C SER A 454 -22.21 -20.69 22.65
N LYS A 455 -21.05 -20.15 23.05
CA LYS A 455 -20.94 -18.80 23.66
C LYS A 455 -21.49 -17.69 22.75
N ALA A 456 -21.33 -17.83 21.43
CA ALA A 456 -21.87 -16.85 20.48
C ALA A 456 -23.40 -16.95 20.36
N LEU A 457 -23.97 -18.16 20.41
CA LEU A 457 -25.42 -18.38 20.39
C LEU A 457 -26.09 -17.87 21.67
N GLU A 458 -25.49 -18.05 22.84
CA GLU A 458 -26.01 -17.48 24.10
C GLU A 458 -26.12 -15.95 24.03
N LYS A 459 -25.08 -15.28 23.49
CA LYS A 459 -25.12 -13.83 23.23
C LYS A 459 -26.17 -13.45 22.19
N LEU A 460 -26.35 -14.30 21.19
CA LEU A 460 -27.37 -14.10 20.16
C LEU A 460 -28.79 -14.21 20.75
N GLU A 461 -29.06 -15.14 21.68
CA GLU A 461 -30.37 -15.27 22.33
C GLU A 461 -30.78 -13.97 23.05
N ILE A 462 -29.86 -13.37 23.80
CA ILE A 462 -30.06 -12.07 24.46
C ILE A 462 -30.35 -10.98 23.42
N SER A 463 -29.59 -10.96 22.32
CA SER A 463 -29.75 -9.98 21.25
C SER A 463 -31.09 -10.14 20.52
N ILE A 464 -31.53 -11.38 20.29
CA ILE A 464 -32.83 -11.69 19.70
C ILE A 464 -33.95 -11.20 20.60
N GLU A 465 -33.86 -11.44 21.90
CA GLU A 465 -34.88 -11.00 22.86
C GLU A 465 -35.03 -9.47 22.88
N GLY A 466 -33.92 -8.73 22.97
CA GLY A 466 -33.93 -7.28 22.88
C GLY A 466 -34.51 -6.78 21.55
N ALA A 467 -34.12 -7.39 20.42
CA ALA A 467 -34.61 -7.03 19.11
C ALA A 467 -36.11 -7.32 18.92
N LYS A 468 -36.65 -8.39 19.52
CA LYS A 468 -38.09 -8.68 19.53
C LYS A 468 -38.87 -7.58 20.23
N TYR A 469 -38.48 -7.20 21.44
CA TYR A 469 -39.19 -6.15 22.18
C TYR A 469 -39.07 -4.80 21.49
N ALA A 470 -37.91 -4.47 20.92
CA ALA A 470 -37.74 -3.26 20.12
C ALA A 470 -38.66 -3.25 18.89
N ALA A 471 -38.68 -4.34 18.11
CA ALA A 471 -39.56 -4.46 16.94
C ALA A 471 -41.04 -4.38 17.32
N HIS A 472 -41.44 -4.96 18.46
CA HIS A 472 -42.81 -4.88 18.96
C HIS A 472 -43.19 -3.47 19.40
N ALA A 473 -42.31 -2.78 20.13
CA ALA A 473 -42.53 -1.39 20.53
C ALA A 473 -42.64 -0.48 19.30
N HIS A 474 -41.76 -0.64 18.31
CA HIS A 474 -41.83 0.11 17.06
C HIS A 474 -43.11 -0.14 16.28
N SER A 475 -43.58 -1.40 16.18
CA SER A 475 -44.86 -1.67 15.51
C SER A 475 -46.05 -0.98 16.19
N VAL A 476 -46.08 -0.93 17.52
CA VAL A 476 -47.18 -0.29 18.25
C VAL A 476 -47.13 1.23 18.12
N LEU A 477 -45.93 1.82 18.09
CA LEU A 477 -45.75 3.26 17.89
C LEU A 477 -46.13 3.70 16.46
N GLU A 478 -45.86 2.84 15.47
CA GLU A 478 -46.16 3.12 14.06
C GLU A 478 -47.64 2.88 13.71
N ASP A 479 -48.29 1.89 14.33
CA ASP A 479 -49.75 1.69 14.28
C ASP A 479 -50.53 2.93 14.81
N GLY A 480 -49.89 3.80 15.60
CA GLY A 480 -50.43 5.10 16.04
C GLY A 480 -50.27 6.25 15.04
N GLN A 481 -49.62 6.02 13.89
CA GLN A 481 -49.33 6.99 12.82
C GLN A 481 -49.84 6.53 11.44
N GLU A 482 -50.77 5.57 11.36
CA GLU A 482 -51.33 5.16 10.06
C GLU A 482 -52.27 6.23 9.47
N GLU A 483 -51.75 7.05 8.55
CA GLU A 483 -52.52 7.41 7.36
C GLU A 483 -52.78 6.11 6.58
N GLU A 484 -54.06 5.73 6.44
CA GLU A 484 -54.47 4.49 5.78
C GLU A 484 -53.87 4.37 4.36
N PRO A 485 -53.23 3.23 4.03
CA PRO A 485 -52.74 2.99 2.69
C PRO A 485 -53.91 2.47 1.83
N GLY A 486 -54.70 3.39 1.29
CA GLY A 486 -55.72 3.01 0.31
C GLY A 486 -56.72 4.11 -0.03
N ILE A 487 -56.64 4.58 -1.28
CA ILE A 487 -57.63 5.41 -2.00
C ILE A 487 -57.44 6.92 -1.82
N ASN A 488 -56.75 7.57 -2.76
CA ASN A 488 -57.36 8.67 -3.53
C ASN A 488 -56.59 9.05 -4.81
N LYS A 489 -57.33 9.06 -5.91
CA LYS A 489 -56.88 9.42 -7.27
C LYS A 489 -56.74 10.94 -7.43
N TYR A 490 -55.51 11.40 -7.70
CA TYR A 490 -55.07 12.43 -8.66
C TYR A 490 -55.96 13.63 -9.04
N THR A 491 -55.45 14.85 -8.82
CA THR A 491 -55.61 15.99 -9.74
C THR A 491 -54.27 16.33 -10.37
N ARG A 492 -54.15 16.18 -11.70
CA ARG A 492 -52.93 16.49 -12.47
C ARG A 492 -52.70 18.00 -12.55
N THR A 493 -51.47 18.42 -12.37
CA THR A 493 -51.07 19.82 -12.22
C THR A 493 -50.15 20.24 -13.39
N LYS A 494 -50.40 21.39 -14.04
CA LYS A 494 -49.68 21.80 -15.27
C LYS A 494 -48.29 22.42 -15.05
N LYS A 495 -47.94 22.83 -13.83
CA LYS A 495 -46.62 23.43 -13.52
C LYS A 495 -45.49 22.37 -13.58
N PRO A 496 -44.22 22.71 -13.77
CA PRO A 496 -43.13 21.75 -13.55
C PRO A 496 -42.90 21.51 -12.05
N LEU A 497 -42.38 20.34 -11.65
CA LEU A 497 -42.16 19.97 -10.25
C LEU A 497 -41.35 21.02 -9.47
N TYR A 498 -40.35 21.65 -10.10
CA TYR A 498 -39.49 22.63 -9.44
C TYR A 498 -40.21 23.91 -8.95
N GLU A 499 -41.36 24.26 -9.53
CA GLU A 499 -42.13 25.47 -9.14
C GLU A 499 -43.07 25.22 -7.95
N ARG A 500 -43.17 23.97 -7.49
CA ARG A 500 -44.12 23.54 -6.46
C ARG A 500 -43.49 22.68 -5.36
N LEU A 501 -42.17 22.78 -5.15
CA LEU A 501 -41.45 21.98 -4.15
C LEU A 501 -41.94 22.16 -2.70
N HIS A 502 -42.68 23.23 -2.43
CA HIS A 502 -43.32 23.52 -1.14
C HIS A 502 -44.63 22.77 -0.91
N GLU A 503 -45.12 22.04 -1.92
CA GLU A 503 -46.39 21.35 -1.90
C GLU A 503 -46.17 19.86 -2.14
N TYR A 504 -46.52 19.02 -1.16
CA TYR A 504 -46.48 17.57 -1.34
C TYR A 504 -47.77 17.07 -2.01
N ARG A 505 -47.63 16.40 -3.16
CA ARG A 505 -48.73 15.78 -3.91
C ARG A 505 -48.25 14.52 -4.63
N GLU A 506 -49.08 13.47 -4.65
CA GLU A 506 -48.85 12.31 -5.49
C GLU A 506 -49.22 12.59 -6.96
N ASP A 507 -48.21 12.75 -7.83
CA ASP A 507 -48.41 13.03 -9.26
C ASP A 507 -47.91 11.87 -10.13
N SER A 508 -48.85 11.03 -10.58
CA SER A 508 -48.54 9.88 -11.48
C SER A 508 -47.96 10.29 -12.83
N ALA A 509 -48.07 11.57 -13.23
CA ALA A 509 -47.48 12.06 -14.46
C ALA A 509 -45.93 12.06 -14.43
N LEU A 510 -45.31 12.08 -13.23
CA LEU A 510 -43.86 11.97 -13.05
C LEU A 510 -43.31 10.57 -13.35
N LEU A 511 -44.16 9.55 -13.38
CA LEU A 511 -43.80 8.15 -13.68
C LEU A 511 -43.84 7.84 -15.19
N THR A 512 -44.15 8.82 -16.04
CA THR A 512 -44.25 8.63 -17.50
C THR A 512 -42.90 8.82 -18.20
N LYS A 513 -42.80 8.40 -19.47
CA LYS A 513 -41.57 8.57 -20.29
C LYS A 513 -41.17 10.03 -20.55
N GLN A 514 -42.04 10.99 -20.26
CA GLN A 514 -41.77 12.43 -20.40
C GLN A 514 -42.27 13.19 -19.15
N PRO A 515 -41.53 13.11 -18.04
CA PRO A 515 -41.96 13.70 -16.78
C PRO A 515 -41.74 15.22 -16.77
N ASN A 516 -42.73 15.98 -16.30
CA ASN A 516 -42.67 17.45 -16.22
C ASN A 516 -41.91 17.91 -14.95
N VAL A 517 -40.62 17.58 -14.85
CA VAL A 517 -39.78 17.89 -13.67
C VAL A 517 -39.17 19.27 -13.76
N TYR A 518 -38.44 19.54 -14.84
CA TYR A 518 -37.67 20.75 -15.08
C TYR A 518 -37.44 20.95 -16.58
N LYS A 519 -37.36 22.19 -17.06
CA LYS A 519 -37.08 22.48 -18.48
C LYS A 519 -35.58 22.45 -18.75
N LEU A 520 -35.14 21.54 -19.61
CA LEU A 520 -33.75 21.40 -20.06
C LEU A 520 -33.62 21.79 -21.55
N PRO A 521 -32.58 22.57 -21.93
CA PRO A 521 -31.62 23.23 -21.05
C PRO A 521 -32.26 24.37 -20.24
N PRO A 522 -31.70 24.70 -19.06
CA PRO A 522 -32.16 25.85 -18.27
C PRO A 522 -32.08 27.13 -19.12
N PRO A 523 -33.03 28.07 -18.95
CA PRO A 523 -32.97 29.34 -19.66
C PRO A 523 -31.69 30.09 -19.26
N MET A 524 -30.91 30.54 -20.25
CA MET A 524 -29.69 31.31 -19.98
C MET A 524 -30.07 32.63 -19.27
N GLN A 525 -29.44 32.87 -18.12
CA GLN A 525 -29.58 34.11 -17.36
C GLN A 525 -28.29 34.93 -17.50
N PRO A 526 -28.37 36.25 -17.74
CA PRO A 526 -27.18 37.11 -17.73
C PRO A 526 -26.58 37.18 -16.31
N ILE A 527 -25.27 36.94 -16.18
CA ILE A 527 -24.53 37.03 -14.91
C ILE A 527 -23.60 38.25 -14.96
N PRO A 528 -23.73 39.23 -14.06
CA PRO A 528 -22.75 40.31 -13.94
C PRO A 528 -21.45 39.80 -13.31
N CYS A 529 -20.30 40.16 -13.91
CA CYS A 529 -18.98 39.84 -13.38
C CYS A 529 -18.79 40.46 -11.98
N LYS A 530 -18.16 39.73 -11.04
CA LYS A 530 -18.03 40.14 -9.64
C LYS A 530 -16.57 40.51 -9.29
N PRO A 531 -16.18 41.80 -9.35
CA PRO A 531 -14.92 42.25 -8.76
C PRO A 531 -15.20 43.29 -7.67
N LEU A 532 -14.86 42.99 -6.42
CA LEU A 532 -14.50 44.05 -5.49
C LEU A 532 -13.27 43.62 -4.69
N PHE A 533 -12.21 44.36 -4.92
CA PHE A 533 -10.89 44.22 -4.34
C PHE A 533 -10.67 45.43 -3.42
N PHE A 534 -10.25 45.18 -2.19
CA PHE A 534 -10.08 46.23 -1.19
C PHE A 534 -8.59 46.50 -0.99
N ASP A 535 -8.18 47.76 -1.15
CA ASP A 535 -6.83 48.19 -0.82
C ASP A 535 -6.72 48.45 0.68
N LEU A 536 -6.34 47.41 1.42
CA LEU A 536 -6.14 47.48 2.86
C LEU A 536 -4.83 48.19 3.25
N ALA A 537 -3.90 48.37 2.30
CA ALA A 537 -2.64 49.06 2.58
C ALA A 537 -2.85 50.56 2.75
N PHE A 538 -3.86 51.14 2.09
CA PHE A 538 -4.25 52.54 2.30
C PHE A 538 -4.59 52.84 3.77
N ASN A 539 -5.25 51.90 4.45
CA ASN A 539 -5.60 52.05 5.87
C ASN A 539 -4.39 52.00 6.80
N MET A 540 -3.23 51.53 6.32
CA MET A 540 -1.99 51.47 7.10
C MET A 540 -1.08 52.68 6.85
N VAL A 541 -1.51 53.64 6.01
CA VAL A 541 -0.79 54.90 5.82
C VAL A 541 -1.20 55.86 6.92
N GLU A 542 -0.44 55.86 8.00
CA GLU A 542 -0.55 56.85 9.07
C GLU A 542 0.56 57.90 8.91
N PHE A 543 0.28 59.14 9.29
CA PHE A 543 1.36 60.12 9.41
C PHE A 543 2.33 59.66 10.51
N PRO A 544 3.64 59.86 10.32
CA PRO A 544 4.58 59.59 11.40
C PRO A 544 4.20 60.41 12.62
N ASP A 545 4.36 59.86 13.83
CA ASP A 545 4.14 60.64 15.04
C ASP A 545 5.16 61.80 15.06
N LEU A 546 4.64 63.02 15.07
CA LEU A 546 5.42 64.26 15.08
C LEU A 546 5.52 64.87 16.48
N SER A 547 5.07 64.16 17.52
CA SER A 547 5.13 64.61 18.92
C SER A 547 6.53 65.07 19.34
N GLU A 548 7.59 64.39 18.89
CA GLU A 548 8.98 64.80 19.15
C GLU A 548 9.40 66.09 18.42
N LYS A 549 8.73 66.47 17.33
CA LYS A 549 9.00 67.71 16.58
C LYS A 549 8.17 68.89 17.05
N LEU A 550 7.14 68.66 17.88
CA LEU A 550 6.21 69.65 18.41
C LEU A 550 6.62 70.22 19.77
N GLY A 551 7.93 70.28 20.04
CA GLY A 551 8.53 70.70 21.32
C GLY A 551 7.75 71.81 22.05
N ASP A 552 7.26 71.48 23.25
CA ASP A 552 6.72 72.33 24.33
C ASP A 552 5.97 73.64 23.97
N GLN A 553 5.29 73.72 22.83
CA GLN A 553 4.48 74.88 22.42
C GLN A 553 2.97 74.60 22.39
N ALA A 554 2.46 73.78 23.31
CA ALA A 554 1.01 73.64 23.56
C ALA A 554 0.55 74.29 24.87
N LYS A 555 1.23 75.36 25.30
CA LYS A 555 0.72 76.31 26.31
C LYS A 555 0.78 77.74 25.78
N LYS A 556 -0.19 78.12 24.93
CA LYS A 556 -0.83 79.46 24.91
C LYS A 556 -1.75 79.62 23.71
N GLY A 557 -2.98 80.06 24.00
CA GLY A 557 -3.69 81.02 23.17
C GLY A 557 -4.60 80.45 22.10
N GLY A 558 -5.85 80.17 22.46
CA GLY A 558 -6.93 80.24 21.50
C GLY A 558 -7.22 81.69 21.10
N GLN A 559 -7.48 81.95 19.82
CA GLN A 559 -8.56 82.82 19.39
C GLN A 559 -8.88 82.64 17.90
N ALA A 560 -10.17 82.50 17.66
CA ALA A 560 -10.99 82.62 16.46
C ALA A 560 -10.41 83.17 15.14
N GLY A 561 -10.89 82.59 14.03
CA GLY A 561 -10.85 83.18 12.69
C GLY A 561 -11.71 82.38 11.70
N LEU A 562 -12.97 82.77 11.57
CA LEU A 562 -14.00 82.24 10.68
C LEU A 562 -13.76 82.56 9.18
N THR A 563 -14.29 81.68 8.32
CA THR A 563 -14.89 81.94 6.98
C THR A 563 -14.03 82.29 5.76
N GLY A 564 -14.39 81.70 4.61
CA GLY A 564 -14.09 82.24 3.27
C GLY A 564 -13.82 81.17 2.20
N PHE A 565 -14.84 80.47 1.70
CA PHE A 565 -15.46 80.73 0.39
C PHE A 565 -14.69 80.29 -0.87
N VAL A 566 -15.37 79.41 -1.59
CA VAL A 566 -15.19 78.88 -2.95
C VAL A 566 -14.91 79.94 -4.03
N LYS A 567 -13.95 79.64 -4.93
CA LYS A 567 -13.85 80.00 -6.37
C LYS A 567 -12.54 79.36 -6.89
N GLY A 568 -12.47 78.34 -7.76
CA GLY A 568 -13.22 78.07 -8.99
C GLY A 568 -12.57 78.81 -10.15
N LEU A 569 -11.82 78.13 -11.04
CA LEU A 569 -11.80 78.30 -12.51
C LEU A 569 -10.61 77.57 -13.20
N TRP A 570 -10.93 76.79 -14.25
CA TRP A 570 -10.08 76.28 -15.35
C TRP A 570 -9.06 75.17 -15.01
N GLY A 571 -8.92 74.09 -15.77
CA GLY A 571 -9.43 73.72 -17.08
C GLY A 571 -8.76 72.41 -17.52
N TRP A 572 -9.44 71.69 -18.40
CA TRP A 572 -9.08 70.46 -19.11
C TRP A 572 -7.59 70.06 -19.27
N GLY A 573 -7.37 68.74 -19.32
CA GLY A 573 -6.88 68.14 -20.56
C GLY A 573 -5.63 67.25 -20.48
N ASN A 574 -5.87 65.95 -20.68
CA ASN A 574 -5.09 64.98 -21.49
C ASN A 574 -3.55 65.07 -21.48
N LYS A 575 -2.90 63.97 -21.07
CA LYS A 575 -2.73 62.76 -21.89
C LYS A 575 -2.41 61.55 -21.02
#